data_AF-A0AAV9LCI2-F1
#
_entry.id   AF-A0AAV9LCI2-F1
#
_cell.length_a   1.000
_cell.length_b   1.000
_cell.length_c   1.000
_cell.angle_alpha   90.00
_cell.angle_beta   90.00
_cell.angle_gamma   90.00
#
_symmetry.space_group_name_H-M   'P 1'
#
loop_
_entity.id
_entity.type
_entity.pdbx_description
1 polymer ?
#
loop_
_entity_poly.entity_id
_entity_poly.type
_entity_poly.pdbx_seq_one_letter_code
_entity_poly.pdbx_strand_id
1 'polypeptide(L)' 'MPREGWITCNTDGASKGNPGQSAYGFCLRNRSGDLLYAEAQSIWEATNMEAEVRAVWDGKH' A
#
# COMPACT_ATOMS: atom_id res chain seq x y z
N MET A 1 18.15 4.91 -5.78
CA MET A 1 17.67 3.75 -6.56
C MET A 1 17.96 2.49 -5.76
N PRO A 2 17.05 1.51 -5.72
CA PRO A 2 17.25 0.25 -5.01
C PRO A 2 18.49 -0.50 -5.51
N ARG A 3 19.03 -1.40 -4.69
CA ARG A 3 20.11 -2.29 -5.12
C ARG A 3 19.59 -3.24 -6.21
N GLU A 4 20.49 -3.76 -7.03
CA GLU A 4 20.12 -4.80 -7.99
C GLU A 4 19.57 -6.02 -7.24
N GLY A 5 18.48 -6.60 -7.74
CA GLY A 5 17.72 -7.65 -7.05
C GLY A 5 16.74 -7.16 -5.98
N TRP A 6 16.63 -5.85 -5.70
CA TRP A 6 15.66 -5.31 -4.75
C TRP A 6 14.40 -4.80 -5.45
N ILE A 7 13.26 -5.07 -4.84
CA ILE A 7 11.95 -4.53 -5.22
C ILE A 7 11.59 -3.41 -4.24
N THR A 8 11.04 -2.31 -4.74
CA THR A 8 10.47 -1.25 -3.90
C THR A 8 8.98 -1.51 -3.73
N CYS A 9 8.51 -1.62 -2.50
CA CYS A 9 7.08 -1.59 -2.18
C CYS A 9 6.68 -0.20 -1.70
N ASN A 10 5.74 0.43 -2.38
CA ASN A 10 5.12 1.68 -1.94
C ASN A 10 3.68 1.40 -1.55
N THR A 11 3.29 1.86 -0.38
CA THR A 11 2.00 1.57 0.27
C THR A 11 1.29 2.89 0.58
N ASP A 12 -0.03 2.90 0.53
CA ASP A 12 -0.87 4.06 0.85
C ASP A 12 -2.20 3.60 1.44
N GLY A 13 -2.62 4.25 2.52
CA GLY A 13 -3.94 4.10 3.13
C GLY A 13 -4.82 5.33 2.89
N ALA A 14 -6.09 5.12 2.54
CA ALA A 14 -7.06 6.18 2.33
C ALA A 14 -8.29 5.99 3.23
N SER A 15 -8.78 7.07 3.83
CA SER A 15 -10.01 7.05 4.65
C SER A 15 -10.85 8.32 4.47
N LYS A 16 -12.17 8.16 4.38
CA LYS A 16 -13.17 9.25 4.27
C LYS A 16 -13.70 9.74 5.62
N GLY A 17 -13.13 9.27 6.73
CA GLY A 17 -13.52 9.65 8.09
C GLY A 17 -12.52 9.11 9.12
N ASN A 18 -12.76 9.32 10.41
CA ASN A 18 -11.92 8.72 11.44
C ASN A 18 -12.75 8.29 12.66
N PRO A 19 -13.46 7.14 12.59
CA PRO A 19 -13.47 6.17 11.50
C PRO A 19 -14.38 6.54 10.32
N GLY A 20 -14.18 5.90 9.17
CA GLY A 20 -15.03 6.06 7.99
C GLY A 20 -14.67 5.10 6.87
N GLN A 21 -15.32 5.26 5.72
CA GLN A 21 -15.06 4.39 4.57
C GLN A 21 -13.58 4.45 4.17
N SER A 22 -12.90 3.32 4.19
CA SER A 22 -11.45 3.24 4.03
C SER A 22 -11.01 2.19 3.02
N ALA A 23 -9.82 2.38 2.48
CA ALA A 23 -9.16 1.50 1.53
C ALA A 23 -7.64 1.58 1.72
N TYR A 24 -6.91 0.64 1.16
CA TYR A 24 -5.47 0.70 1.03
C TYR A 24 -5.05 0.22 -0.34
N GLY A 25 -3.82 0.55 -0.71
CA GLY A 25 -3.16 -0.03 -1.86
C GLY A 25 -1.66 -0.07 -1.71
N PHE A 26 -1.04 -0.90 -2.51
CA PHE A 26 0.41 -0.94 -2.64
C PHE A 26 0.84 -1.26 -4.07
N CYS A 27 2.09 -0.94 -4.37
CA CYS A 27 2.70 -1.25 -5.65
C CYS A 27 4.17 -1.65 -5.48
N LEU A 28 4.54 -2.72 -6.18
CA LEU A 28 5.88 -3.25 -6.26
C LEU A 28 6.55 -2.74 -7.54
N ARG A 29 7.75 -2.18 -7.41
CA ARG A 29 8.53 -1.65 -8.52
C ARG A 29 9.91 -2.26 -8.58
N ASN A 30 10.42 -2.49 -9.79
CA ASN A 30 11.80 -2.89 -10.00
C ASN A 30 12.76 -1.71 -9.74
N ARG A 31 14.07 -1.94 -9.88
CA ARG A 31 15.10 -0.90 -9.70
C ARG A 31 14.97 0.28 -10.67
N SER A 32 14.50 0.03 -11.89
CA SER A 32 14.27 1.06 -12.92
C SER A 32 13.04 1.92 -12.63
N GLY A 33 12.21 1.52 -11.66
CA GLY A 33 10.95 2.16 -11.33
C GLY A 33 9.75 1.57 -12.08
N ASP A 34 9.95 0.53 -12.89
CA ASP A 34 8.85 -0.11 -13.62
C ASP A 34 7.93 -0.86 -12.65
N LEU A 35 6.63 -0.74 -12.89
CA LEU A 35 5.62 -1.44 -12.10
C LEU A 35 5.67 -2.93 -12.36
N LEU A 36 5.90 -3.72 -11.32
CA LEU A 36 5.85 -5.18 -11.35
C LEU A 36 4.49 -5.70 -10.92
N TYR A 37 3.90 -5.09 -9.89
CA TYR A 37 2.62 -5.48 -9.32
C TYR A 37 1.95 -4.29 -8.63
N ALA A 38 0.62 -4.25 -8.63
CA ALA A 38 -0.16 -3.30 -7.85
C ALA A 38 -1.44 -3.96 -7.35
N GLU A 39 -1.86 -3.57 -6.15
CA GLU A 39 -3.09 -4.03 -5.54
C GLU A 39 -3.75 -2.90 -4.75
N ALA A 40 -5.08 -2.95 -4.68
CA ALA A 40 -5.86 -2.10 -3.81
C ALA A 40 -7.08 -2.86 -3.29
N GLN A 41 -7.42 -2.67 -2.01
CA GLN A 41 -8.59 -3.27 -1.39
C GLN A 41 -9.34 -2.29 -0.48
N SER A 42 -10.65 -2.48 -0.33
CA SER A 42 -11.49 -1.73 0.61
C SER A 42 -11.47 -2.35 2.01
N ILE A 43 -11.30 -1.53 3.05
CA ILE A 43 -11.33 -1.94 4.47
C ILE A 43 -12.70 -1.62 5.11
N TRP A 44 -13.70 -1.25 4.29
CA TRP A 44 -15.01 -0.79 4.76
C TRP A 44 -14.88 0.34 5.77
N GLU A 45 -15.10 0.13 7.07
CA GLU A 45 -14.96 1.16 8.09
C GLU A 45 -13.65 0.98 8.86
N ALA A 46 -12.77 1.97 8.75
CA ALA A 46 -11.50 2.02 9.47
C ALA A 46 -11.08 3.47 9.73
N THR A 47 -10.14 3.64 10.65
CA THR A 47 -9.40 4.89 10.86
C THR A 47 -8.35 5.09 9.78
N ASN A 48 -7.84 6.33 9.65
CA ASN A 48 -6.73 6.61 8.75
C ASN A 48 -5.49 5.76 9.08
N MET A 49 -5.18 5.60 10.37
CA MET A 49 -4.03 4.85 10.84
C MET A 49 -4.17 3.35 10.54
N GLU A 50 -5.37 2.79 10.73
CA GLU A 50 -5.63 1.39 10.38
C GLU A 50 -5.47 1.15 8.88
N ALA A 51 -5.92 2.08 8.03
CA ALA A 51 -5.77 1.96 6.58
C ALA A 51 -4.29 1.93 6.15
N GLU A 52 -3.47 2.81 6.70
CA GLU A 52 -2.03 2.87 6.41
C GLU A 52 -1.28 1.62 6.89
N VAL A 53 -1.59 1.15 8.10
CA VAL A 53 -0.96 -0.06 8.66
C VAL A 53 -1.34 -1.30 7.84
N ARG A 54 -2.58 -1.38 7.34
CA ARG A 54 -3.00 -2.45 6.43
C ARG A 54 -2.26 -2.43 5.10
N ALA A 55 -2.05 -1.24 4.53
CA ALA A 55 -1.24 -1.07 3.33
C ALA A 55 0.17 -1.65 3.48
N VAL A 56 0.80 -1.38 4.63
CA VAL A 56 2.12 -1.90 4.97
C VAL A 56 2.11 -3.40 5.26
N TRP A 57 1.10 -3.90 5.96
CA TRP A 57 1.04 -5.32 6.32
C TRP A 57 0.92 -6.22 5.09
N ASP A 58 0.06 -5.86 4.14
CA ASP A 58 -0.18 -6.67 2.94
C ASP A 58 0.92 -6.49 1.89
N GLY A 59 1.53 -5.30 1.81
CA GLY A 59 2.63 -5.04 0.88
C GLY A 59 3.98 -5.69 1.25
N LYS A 60 4.06 -6.47 2.34
CA LYS A 60 5.31 -7.09 2.86
C LYS A 60 5.73 -8.41 2.17
N HIS A 61 5.11 -8.76 1.05
CA HIS A 61 5.45 -9.97 0.28
C HIS A 61 6.92 -10.05 -0.16
#